data_AF-A0A846J927-F1
#
_entry.id   AF-A0A846J927-F1
#
_cell.length_a   1.000
_cell.length_b   1.000
_cell.length_c   1.000
_cell.angle_alpha   90.00
_cell.angle_beta   90.00
_cell.angle_gamma   90.00
#
_symmetry.space_group_name_H-M   'P 1'
#
loop_
_entity.id
_entity.type
_entity.pdbx_description
1 polymer ?
#
loop_
_entity_poly.entity_id
_entity_poly.type
_entity_poly.pdbx_seq_one_letter_code
_entity_poly.pdbx_strand_id
1 'polypeptide(L)'
;MTSKFYEFKNKTDNNIDIYVYGEIIGGSKKWDESDVTFNDFKNNLESLTGNETINMYINSCGGSVIATQGIIAMLQRAKDKGVTINSTIDGLGASCSSFLPLIADNVYAYNSSMLMIHKPFTFAVGNADELKAQIEVLDKIENNVMMPIYMSKAKEGITEDHIKDLVAKETWLSAKEMSNIFNIEILEDNKELVACVRDKSILDNYKNIPQQLKNKLQKDNDNSQNTDELELAKARLKLELL
;
A
#
# COMPACT_ATOMS: atom_id res chain seq x y z
N MET A 1 -0.72 8.69 19.16
CA MET A 1 -1.26 7.38 18.75
C MET A 1 -0.85 7.15 17.31
N THR A 2 0.16 6.31 17.09
CA THR A 2 0.64 5.93 15.76
C THR A 2 -0.39 4.95 15.20
N SER A 3 -1.17 5.32 14.18
CA SER A 3 -2.20 4.39 13.70
C SER A 3 -1.55 3.22 12.97
N LYS A 4 -1.93 1.98 13.32
CA LYS A 4 -1.52 0.77 12.60
C LYS A 4 -1.84 0.93 11.11
N PHE A 5 -0.87 0.65 10.24
CA PHE A 5 -1.11 0.69 8.78
C PHE A 5 -1.78 -0.59 8.25
N TYR A 6 -2.01 -1.57 9.12
CA TYR A 6 -2.77 -2.75 8.76
C TYR A 6 -3.76 -3.16 9.84
N GLU A 7 -4.78 -3.90 9.42
CA GLU A 7 -5.77 -4.49 10.30
C GLU A 7 -6.25 -5.84 9.77
N PHE A 8 -6.29 -6.85 10.64
CA PHE A 8 -6.91 -8.12 10.33
C PHE A 8 -8.38 -8.10 10.77
N LYS A 9 -9.31 -8.46 9.89
CA LYS A 9 -10.74 -8.58 10.19
C LYS A 9 -11.34 -9.86 9.62
N ASN A 10 -12.59 -10.11 9.99
CA ASN A 10 -13.44 -11.15 9.41
C ASN A 10 -12.75 -12.53 9.39
N LYS A 11 -11.96 -12.82 10.44
CA LYS A 11 -11.28 -14.11 10.57
C LYS A 11 -12.32 -15.20 10.83
N THR A 12 -12.44 -16.09 9.87
CA THR A 12 -13.22 -17.32 9.93
C THR A 12 -12.27 -18.51 9.73
N ASP A 13 -12.80 -19.73 9.78
CA ASP A 13 -11.98 -20.94 9.56
C ASP A 13 -11.33 -20.97 8.16
N ASN A 14 -11.94 -20.31 7.16
CA ASN A 14 -11.50 -20.37 5.76
C ASN A 14 -11.14 -19.01 5.15
N ASN A 15 -11.38 -17.90 5.84
CA ASN A 15 -11.15 -16.57 5.28
C ASN A 15 -10.55 -15.64 6.33
N ILE A 16 -9.69 -14.75 5.86
CA ILE A 16 -9.17 -13.64 6.66
C ILE A 16 -9.01 -12.40 5.78
N ASP A 17 -9.49 -11.27 6.28
CA ASP A 17 -9.33 -9.98 5.61
C ASP A 17 -8.11 -9.26 6.18
N ILE A 18 -7.30 -8.67 5.30
CA ILE A 18 -6.14 -7.84 5.64
C ILE A 18 -6.32 -6.48 4.98
N TYR A 19 -6.53 -5.45 5.78
CA TYR A 19 -6.54 -4.07 5.30
C TYR A 19 -5.13 -3.53 5.41
N VAL A 20 -4.53 -3.01 4.33
CA VAL A 20 -3.23 -2.33 4.30
C VAL A 20 -3.45 -0.86 3.96
N TYR A 21 -3.76 -0.07 4.99
CA TYR A 21 -4.29 1.29 4.90
C TYR A 21 -3.35 2.27 5.59
N GLY A 22 -2.90 3.30 4.88
CA GLY A 22 -1.92 4.27 5.39
C GLY A 22 -0.47 3.92 5.04
N GLU A 23 0.49 4.59 5.69
CA GLU A 23 1.92 4.47 5.40
C GLU A 23 2.53 3.18 5.98
N ILE A 24 3.26 2.42 5.17
CA ILE A 24 3.97 1.21 5.58
C ILE A 24 5.24 1.62 6.33
N ILE A 25 5.20 1.60 7.66
CA ILE A 25 6.34 1.94 8.52
C ILE A 25 7.10 0.69 8.99
N GLY A 26 8.42 0.80 9.16
CA GLY A 26 9.27 -0.28 9.66
C GLY A 26 9.61 -0.12 11.14
N GLY A 27 9.61 -1.22 11.91
CA GLY A 27 10.02 -1.25 13.31
C GLY A 27 9.80 -2.61 13.98
N SER A 28 10.66 -2.97 14.95
CA SER A 28 10.56 -4.21 15.73
C SER A 28 10.45 -3.98 17.24
N LYS A 29 10.63 -2.74 17.72
CA LYS A 29 10.52 -2.37 19.13
C LYS A 29 9.21 -1.63 19.36
N LYS A 30 8.39 -2.15 20.28
CA LYS A 30 7.22 -1.46 20.83
C LYS A 30 7.70 -0.34 21.77
N TRP A 31 7.56 0.90 21.35
CA TRP A 31 7.63 2.12 22.15
C TRP A 31 6.28 2.43 22.79
N ASP A 32 5.16 2.00 22.17
CA ASP A 32 3.84 1.88 22.81
C ASP A 32 2.95 0.78 22.15
N GLU A 33 1.72 0.59 22.63
CA GLU A 33 0.75 -0.41 22.14
C GLU A 33 0.26 -0.18 20.69
N SER A 34 0.60 0.96 20.10
CA SER A 34 0.27 1.37 18.73
C SER A 34 1.37 1.07 17.71
N ASP A 35 2.53 0.57 18.16
CA ASP A 35 3.62 0.19 17.27
C ASP A 35 3.33 -1.07 16.45
N VAL A 36 3.69 -0.98 15.18
CA VAL A 36 3.57 -2.03 14.18
C VAL A 36 4.56 -3.14 14.51
N THR A 37 4.09 -4.21 15.14
CA THR A 37 4.92 -5.41 15.28
C THR A 37 4.64 -6.40 14.16
N PHE A 38 5.64 -6.61 13.31
CA PHE A 38 5.73 -7.75 12.37
C PHE A 38 5.31 -9.08 12.98
N ASN A 39 5.45 -9.24 14.30
CA ASN A 39 5.03 -10.42 15.03
C ASN A 39 3.51 -10.65 14.99
N ASP A 40 2.68 -9.61 15.08
CA ASP A 40 1.21 -9.80 15.04
C ASP A 40 0.75 -10.17 13.63
N PHE A 41 1.36 -9.56 12.61
CA PHE A 41 1.13 -9.92 11.21
C PHE A 41 1.57 -11.38 10.94
N LYS A 42 2.78 -11.73 11.41
CA LYS A 42 3.33 -13.08 11.33
C LYS A 42 2.44 -14.11 12.03
N ASN A 43 2.03 -13.86 13.27
CA ASN A 43 1.23 -14.80 14.05
C ASN A 43 -0.12 -15.10 13.39
N ASN A 44 -0.76 -14.08 12.80
CA ASN A 44 -2.01 -14.29 12.06
C ASN A 44 -1.80 -15.19 10.83
N LEU A 45 -0.73 -14.98 10.06
CA LEU A 45 -0.43 -15.78 8.88
C LEU A 45 0.11 -17.18 9.20
N GLU A 46 0.87 -17.35 10.29
CA GLU A 46 1.37 -18.65 10.72
C GLU A 46 0.26 -19.58 11.18
N SER A 47 -0.85 -19.03 11.70
CA SER A 47 -2.03 -19.82 12.08
C SER A 47 -2.79 -20.45 10.92
N LEU A 48 -2.50 -20.05 9.67
CA LEU A 48 -3.14 -20.61 8.48
C LEU A 48 -2.58 -21.99 8.16
N THR A 49 -3.49 -22.88 7.78
CA THR A 49 -3.26 -24.32 7.56
C THR A 49 -3.11 -24.71 6.10
N GLY A 50 -3.48 -23.82 5.17
CA GLY A 50 -3.25 -23.98 3.73
C GLY A 50 -4.50 -24.04 2.86
N ASN A 51 -5.70 -24.07 3.42
CA ASN A 51 -6.96 -24.10 2.65
C ASN A 51 -7.72 -22.78 2.71
N GLU A 52 -7.19 -21.80 3.45
CA GLU A 52 -7.82 -20.51 3.66
C GLU A 52 -7.59 -19.56 2.48
N THR A 53 -8.42 -18.52 2.42
CA THR A 53 -8.26 -17.40 1.51
C THR A 53 -7.95 -16.13 2.29
N ILE A 54 -6.92 -15.41 1.86
CA ILE A 54 -6.61 -14.06 2.33
C ILE A 54 -7.24 -13.07 1.35
N ASN A 55 -8.12 -12.19 1.84
CA ASN A 55 -8.58 -11.03 1.08
C ASN A 55 -7.83 -9.78 1.55
N MET A 56 -6.87 -9.33 0.74
CA MET A 56 -6.06 -8.17 1.04
C MET A 56 -6.62 -6.92 0.35
N TYR A 57 -6.96 -5.89 1.12
CA TYR A 57 -7.46 -4.62 0.63
C TYR A 57 -6.37 -3.55 0.77
N ILE A 58 -6.06 -2.85 -0.31
CA ILE A 58 -4.95 -1.89 -0.36
C ILE A 58 -5.48 -0.48 -0.55
N ASN A 59 -5.10 0.38 0.39
CA ASN A 59 -5.31 1.81 0.29
C ASN A 59 -4.15 2.54 0.99
N SER A 60 -2.98 2.54 0.35
CA SER A 60 -1.70 2.94 0.94
C SER A 60 -0.85 3.79 -0.01
N CYS A 61 -0.25 4.83 0.55
CA CYS A 61 0.68 5.72 -0.14
C CYS A 61 2.12 5.16 -0.23
N GLY A 62 2.39 3.96 0.29
CA GLY A 62 3.72 3.36 0.35
C GLY A 62 4.41 3.59 1.69
N GLY A 63 5.75 3.64 1.68
CA GLY A 63 6.59 3.77 2.88
C GLY A 63 7.88 2.96 2.78
N SER A 64 8.19 2.19 3.82
CA SER A 64 9.40 1.37 3.94
C SER A 64 9.35 0.14 3.02
N VAL A 65 10.26 0.12 2.04
CA VAL A 65 10.47 -1.03 1.14
C VAL A 65 10.87 -2.29 1.92
N ILE A 66 11.72 -2.16 2.92
CA ILE A 66 12.19 -3.29 3.75
C ILE A 66 11.02 -3.90 4.54
N ALA A 67 10.16 -3.04 5.11
CA ALA A 67 8.96 -3.50 5.81
C ALA A 67 8.01 -4.25 4.86
N THR A 68 7.82 -3.69 3.66
CA THR A 68 7.00 -4.29 2.62
C THR A 68 7.54 -5.65 2.18
N GLN A 69 8.87 -5.80 2.00
CA GLN A 69 9.49 -7.10 1.68
C GLN A 69 9.25 -8.14 2.77
N GLY A 70 9.30 -7.73 4.05
CA GLY A 70 8.96 -8.60 5.17
C GLY A 70 7.53 -9.15 5.08
N ILE A 71 6.56 -8.28 4.75
CA ILE A 71 5.16 -8.65 4.51
C ILE A 71 5.04 -9.62 3.32
N ILE A 72 5.68 -9.29 2.18
CA ILE A 72 5.69 -10.14 0.98
C ILE A 72 6.23 -11.54 1.30
N ALA A 73 7.33 -11.64 2.04
CA ALA A 73 7.90 -12.93 2.44
C ALA A 73 6.97 -13.74 3.37
N MET A 74 6.17 -13.08 4.21
CA MET A 74 5.16 -13.77 5.03
C MET A 74 3.97 -14.24 4.18
N LEU A 75 3.49 -13.41 3.25
CA LEU A 75 2.41 -13.76 2.33
C LEU A 75 2.83 -14.91 1.40
N GLN A 76 4.06 -14.88 0.87
CA GLN A 76 4.58 -15.97 0.05
C GLN A 76 4.63 -17.29 0.83
N ARG A 77 5.10 -17.28 2.08
CA ARG A 77 5.06 -18.49 2.94
C ARG A 77 3.64 -19.00 3.19
N ALA A 78 2.64 -18.11 3.23
CA ALA A 78 1.24 -18.55 3.31
C ALA A 78 0.82 -19.24 2.00
N LYS A 79 1.17 -18.67 0.84
CA LYS A 79 0.93 -19.29 -0.47
C LYS A 79 1.61 -20.64 -0.61
N ASP A 80 2.83 -20.79 -0.12
CA ASP A 80 3.57 -22.06 -0.14
C ASP A 80 2.87 -23.17 0.67
N LYS A 81 1.98 -22.80 1.63
CA LYS A 81 1.11 -23.75 2.35
C LYS A 81 -0.18 -24.10 1.59
N GLY A 82 -0.50 -23.41 0.50
CA GLY A 82 -1.74 -23.57 -0.27
C GLY A 82 -2.75 -22.42 -0.12
N VAL A 83 -2.47 -21.42 0.72
CA VAL A 83 -3.38 -20.29 0.94
C VAL A 83 -3.53 -19.47 -0.35
N THR A 84 -4.77 -19.22 -0.75
CA THR A 84 -5.06 -18.34 -1.90
C THR A 84 -5.09 -16.89 -1.44
N ILE A 85 -4.47 -15.98 -2.20
CA ILE A 85 -4.50 -14.54 -1.91
C ILE A 85 -5.26 -13.81 -3.01
N ASN A 86 -6.35 -13.15 -2.61
CA ASN A 86 -7.05 -12.15 -3.41
C ASN A 86 -6.62 -10.77 -2.96
N SER A 87 -6.19 -9.91 -3.88
CA SER A 87 -5.89 -8.51 -3.56
C SER A 87 -6.86 -7.56 -4.26
N THR A 88 -7.32 -6.53 -3.56
CA THR A 88 -8.15 -5.47 -4.12
C THR A 88 -7.50 -4.12 -3.83
N ILE A 89 -7.26 -3.34 -4.88
CA ILE A 89 -6.86 -1.94 -4.74
C ILE A 89 -8.14 -1.15 -4.49
N ASP A 90 -8.44 -0.85 -3.23
CA ASP A 90 -9.66 -0.16 -2.81
C ASP A 90 -9.63 1.33 -3.18
N GLY A 91 -8.44 1.93 -3.21
CA GLY A 91 -8.29 3.28 -3.72
C GLY A 91 -6.91 3.59 -4.27
N LEU A 92 -5.88 3.54 -3.43
CA LEU A 92 -4.51 3.83 -3.84
C LEU A 92 -3.55 2.69 -3.52
N GLY A 93 -2.75 2.27 -4.50
CA GLY A 93 -1.53 1.49 -4.30
C GLY A 93 -0.32 2.25 -4.84
N ALA A 94 0.33 3.07 -4.03
CA ALA A 94 1.45 3.91 -4.46
C ALA A 94 2.81 3.47 -3.88
N SER A 95 3.87 3.66 -4.67
CA SER A 95 5.25 3.37 -4.23
C SER A 95 5.36 1.89 -3.80
N CYS A 96 6.00 1.55 -2.69
CA CYS A 96 6.19 0.15 -2.29
C CYS A 96 4.87 -0.59 -2.01
N SER A 97 3.75 0.08 -1.72
CA SER A 97 2.46 -0.61 -1.57
C SER A 97 1.93 -1.16 -2.89
N SER A 98 2.39 -0.64 -4.04
CA SER A 98 2.09 -1.18 -5.38
C SER A 98 2.58 -2.62 -5.58
N PHE A 99 3.53 -3.08 -4.77
CA PHE A 99 4.06 -4.45 -4.85
C PHE A 99 3.06 -5.48 -4.33
N LEU A 100 2.34 -5.12 -3.26
CA LEU A 100 1.43 -6.01 -2.54
C LEU A 100 0.31 -6.59 -3.41
N PRO A 101 -0.45 -5.80 -4.20
CA PRO A 101 -1.50 -6.38 -5.02
C PRO A 101 -0.92 -7.37 -6.04
N LEU A 102 0.27 -7.11 -6.57
CA LEU A 102 0.83 -7.86 -7.70
C LEU A 102 1.43 -9.21 -7.31
N ILE A 103 1.70 -9.47 -6.03
CA ILE A 103 2.11 -10.81 -5.54
C ILE A 103 0.94 -11.78 -5.28
N ALA A 104 -0.29 -11.26 -5.28
CA ALA A 104 -1.49 -12.05 -5.03
C ALA A 104 -1.80 -13.01 -6.19
N ASP A 105 -2.63 -14.02 -5.95
CA ASP A 105 -3.08 -14.93 -7.01
C ASP A 105 -4.05 -14.19 -7.94
N ASN A 106 -5.07 -13.57 -7.35
CA ASN A 106 -6.04 -12.75 -8.06
C ASN A 106 -5.90 -11.28 -7.66
N VAL A 107 -5.98 -10.37 -8.63
CA VAL A 107 -5.81 -8.93 -8.42
C VAL A 107 -7.01 -8.20 -8.99
N TYR A 108 -7.65 -7.42 -8.13
CA TYR A 108 -8.83 -6.63 -8.44
C TYR A 108 -8.56 -5.15 -8.23
N ALA A 109 -9.25 -4.31 -8.99
CA ALA A 109 -9.28 -2.87 -8.79
C ALA A 109 -10.68 -2.33 -9.12
N TYR A 110 -11.13 -1.29 -8.43
CA TYR A 110 -12.30 -0.55 -8.85
C TYR A 110 -11.94 0.44 -9.95
N ASN A 111 -12.92 0.90 -10.73
CA ASN A 111 -12.71 1.94 -11.74
C ASN A 111 -12.08 3.23 -11.17
N SER A 112 -12.33 3.51 -9.89
CA SER A 112 -11.81 4.67 -9.18
C SER A 112 -10.38 4.50 -8.68
N SER A 113 -9.84 3.28 -8.70
CA SER A 113 -8.54 2.96 -8.12
C SER A 113 -7.38 3.49 -8.94
N MET A 114 -6.27 3.80 -8.25
CA MET A 114 -5.02 4.25 -8.83
C MET A 114 -3.85 3.44 -8.31
N LEU A 115 -2.87 3.19 -9.18
CA LEU A 115 -1.57 2.62 -8.82
C LEU A 115 -0.48 3.59 -9.22
N MET A 116 0.48 3.86 -8.34
CA MET A 116 1.62 4.71 -8.64
C MET A 116 2.90 3.92 -8.52
N ILE A 117 3.70 3.95 -9.59
CA ILE A 117 5.00 3.30 -9.66
C ILE A 117 6.09 4.33 -9.96
N HIS A 118 7.18 4.28 -9.20
CA HIS A 118 8.31 5.19 -9.31
C HIS A 118 9.60 4.54 -8.84
N LYS A 119 10.75 5.14 -9.17
CA LYS A 119 12.05 4.61 -8.74
C LYS A 119 12.16 4.51 -7.22
N PRO A 120 12.91 3.52 -6.70
CA PRO A 120 13.25 3.50 -5.28
C PRO A 120 13.88 4.85 -4.87
N PHE A 121 13.39 5.40 -3.77
CA PHE A 121 13.80 6.70 -3.27
C PHE A 121 14.43 6.56 -1.89
N THR A 122 15.50 7.32 -1.65
CA THR A 122 16.13 7.47 -0.33
C THR A 122 16.72 8.87 -0.20
N PHE A 123 17.00 9.27 1.04
CA PHE A 123 17.80 10.44 1.35
C PHE A 123 19.17 9.98 1.85
N ALA A 124 20.25 10.49 1.25
CA ALA A 124 21.63 10.12 1.61
C ALA A 124 22.53 11.36 1.63
N VAL A 125 23.45 11.39 2.60
CA VAL A 125 24.50 12.41 2.74
C VAL A 125 25.81 11.68 3.03
N GLY A 126 26.86 12.01 2.29
CA GLY A 126 28.16 11.36 2.42
C GLY A 126 29.15 11.83 1.36
N ASN A 127 30.34 11.23 1.37
CA ASN A 127 31.34 11.42 0.33
C ASN A 127 30.96 10.69 -0.98
N ALA A 128 31.77 10.87 -2.03
CA ALA A 128 31.47 10.34 -3.36
C ALA A 128 31.31 8.80 -3.38
N ASP A 129 32.10 8.05 -2.60
CA ASP A 129 32.04 6.59 -2.61
C ASP A 129 30.85 6.07 -1.78
N GLU A 130 30.51 6.76 -0.70
CA GLU A 130 29.30 6.48 0.08
C GLU A 130 28.04 6.70 -0.77
N LEU A 131 27.97 7.80 -1.53
CA LEU A 131 26.83 8.09 -2.40
C LEU A 131 26.72 7.11 -3.57
N LYS A 132 27.84 6.67 -4.17
CA LYS A 132 27.83 5.60 -5.18
C LYS A 132 27.31 4.28 -4.61
N ALA A 133 27.72 3.91 -3.39
CA ALA A 133 27.23 2.71 -2.73
C ALA A 133 25.70 2.78 -2.50
N GLN A 134 25.15 3.97 -2.19
CA GLN A 134 23.69 4.13 -2.08
C GLN A 134 22.97 3.98 -3.42
N ILE A 135 23.55 4.47 -4.53
CA ILE A 135 23.00 4.25 -5.88
C ILE A 135 22.92 2.74 -6.17
N GLU A 136 23.99 1.99 -5.88
CA GLU A 136 23.99 0.54 -6.08
C GLU A 136 22.90 -0.18 -5.26
N VAL A 137 22.60 0.30 -4.06
CA VAL A 137 21.51 -0.24 -3.23
C VAL A 137 20.15 0.03 -3.88
N LEU A 138 19.90 1.25 -4.35
CA LEU A 138 18.65 1.59 -5.04
C LEU A 138 18.48 0.77 -6.33
N ASP A 139 19.54 0.61 -7.11
CA ASP A 139 19.52 -0.21 -8.33
C ASP A 139 19.26 -1.69 -8.02
N LYS A 140 19.82 -2.21 -6.92
CA LYS A 140 19.51 -3.58 -6.46
C LYS A 140 18.05 -3.73 -6.05
N ILE A 141 17.47 -2.74 -5.38
CA ILE A 141 16.04 -2.76 -5.03
C ILE A 141 15.18 -2.74 -6.29
N GLU A 142 15.49 -1.86 -7.24
CA GLU A 142 14.76 -1.77 -8.51
C GLU A 142 14.82 -3.09 -9.27
N ASN A 143 16.03 -3.58 -9.57
CA ASN A 143 16.21 -4.73 -10.46
C ASN A 143 15.89 -6.08 -9.80
N ASN A 144 16.15 -6.25 -8.50
CA ASN A 144 16.02 -7.57 -7.86
C ASN A 144 14.74 -7.74 -7.04
N VAL A 145 14.01 -6.66 -6.77
CA VAL A 145 12.78 -6.71 -5.95
C VAL A 145 11.61 -6.16 -6.73
N MET A 146 11.70 -4.92 -7.19
CA MET A 146 10.59 -4.25 -7.86
C MET A 146 10.27 -4.88 -9.23
N MET A 147 11.27 -5.03 -10.10
CA MET A 147 11.06 -5.55 -11.46
C MET A 147 10.52 -6.99 -11.47
N PRO A 148 11.05 -7.95 -10.68
CA PRO A 148 10.49 -9.31 -10.65
C PRO A 148 9.01 -9.34 -10.24
N ILE A 149 8.62 -8.53 -9.26
CA ILE A 149 7.21 -8.44 -8.81
C ILE A 149 6.33 -7.91 -9.96
N TYR A 150 6.72 -6.79 -10.56
CA TYR A 150 5.95 -6.19 -11.64
C TYR A 150 5.84 -7.11 -12.86
N MET A 151 6.96 -7.72 -13.26
CA MET A 151 6.99 -8.66 -14.37
C MET A 151 6.19 -9.93 -14.10
N SER A 152 6.13 -10.41 -12.85
CA SER A 152 5.35 -11.61 -12.49
C SER A 152 3.84 -11.48 -12.77
N LYS A 153 3.32 -10.24 -12.79
CA LYS A 153 1.92 -9.93 -13.05
C LYS A 153 1.71 -9.18 -14.37
N ALA A 154 2.77 -8.91 -15.13
CA ALA A 154 2.69 -8.22 -16.41
C ALA A 154 1.92 -9.05 -17.45
N LYS A 155 1.21 -8.38 -18.35
CA LYS A 155 0.56 -9.00 -19.50
C LYS A 155 1.58 -9.45 -20.55
N GLU A 156 1.19 -10.43 -21.36
CA GLU A 156 1.99 -10.85 -22.51
C GLU A 156 2.30 -9.65 -23.42
N GLY A 157 3.56 -9.53 -23.84
CA GLY A 157 4.05 -8.43 -24.68
C GLY A 157 4.52 -7.19 -23.91
N ILE A 158 4.22 -7.06 -22.62
CA ILE A 158 4.81 -6.01 -21.77
C ILE A 158 6.26 -6.40 -21.43
N THR A 159 7.20 -5.52 -21.72
CA THR A 159 8.64 -5.75 -21.45
C THR A 159 9.07 -5.10 -20.15
N GLU A 160 10.15 -5.60 -19.56
CA GLU A 160 10.77 -4.98 -18.38
C GLU A 160 11.20 -3.54 -18.65
N ASP A 161 11.76 -3.26 -19.83
CA ASP A 161 12.16 -1.90 -20.22
C ASP A 161 10.97 -0.94 -20.29
N HIS A 162 9.80 -1.41 -20.73
CA HIS A 162 8.58 -0.61 -20.72
C HIS A 162 8.21 -0.21 -19.29
N ILE A 163 8.23 -1.17 -18.35
CA ILE A 163 7.92 -0.90 -16.94
C ILE A 163 8.99 0.03 -16.32
N LYS A 164 10.28 -0.17 -16.64
CA LYS A 164 11.37 0.72 -16.20
C LYS A 164 11.17 2.16 -16.65
N ASP A 165 10.69 2.39 -17.88
CA ASP A 165 10.36 3.73 -18.37
C ASP A 165 9.22 4.37 -17.57
N LEU A 166 8.16 3.60 -17.25
CA LEU A 166 7.06 4.09 -16.40
C LEU A 166 7.53 4.42 -14.97
N VAL A 167 8.36 3.56 -14.39
CA VAL A 167 8.97 3.74 -13.06
C VAL A 167 9.88 4.97 -13.05
N ALA A 168 10.69 5.19 -14.09
CA ALA A 168 11.56 6.35 -14.20
C ALA A 168 10.77 7.68 -14.27
N LYS A 169 9.56 7.65 -14.84
CA LYS A 169 8.69 8.82 -15.02
C LYS A 169 7.83 9.17 -13.80
N GLU A 170 7.83 8.35 -12.74
CA GLU A 170 6.86 8.44 -11.64
C GLU A 170 5.43 8.45 -12.21
N THR A 171 4.94 7.26 -12.60
CA THR A 171 3.69 7.11 -13.35
C THR A 171 2.54 6.77 -12.42
N TRP A 172 1.43 7.47 -12.60
CA TRP A 172 0.15 7.22 -11.95
C TRP A 172 -0.82 6.59 -12.96
N LEU A 173 -1.19 5.34 -12.72
CA LEU A 173 -2.02 4.52 -13.60
C LEU A 173 -3.45 4.48 -13.06
N SER A 174 -4.42 4.82 -13.92
CA SER A 174 -5.84 4.51 -13.69
C SER A 174 -6.09 3.00 -13.75
N ALA A 175 -7.23 2.53 -13.25
CA ALA A 175 -7.66 1.14 -13.36
C ALA A 175 -7.56 0.57 -14.79
N LYS A 176 -7.95 1.36 -15.80
CA LYS A 176 -7.83 0.95 -17.20
C LYS A 176 -6.37 0.83 -17.66
N GLU A 177 -5.51 1.76 -17.28
CA GLU A 177 -4.09 1.71 -17.67
C GLU A 177 -3.36 0.58 -16.93
N MET A 178 -3.66 0.39 -15.65
CA MET A 178 -3.19 -0.75 -14.86
C MET A 178 -3.53 -2.08 -15.53
N SER A 179 -4.80 -2.28 -15.90
CA SER A 179 -5.24 -3.52 -16.56
C SER A 179 -4.72 -3.69 -17.99
N ASN A 180 -4.20 -2.64 -18.63
CA ASN A 180 -3.48 -2.80 -19.90
C ASN A 180 -2.05 -3.34 -19.70
N ILE A 181 -1.44 -3.11 -18.54
CA ILE A 181 -0.05 -3.47 -18.24
C ILE A 181 0.03 -4.78 -17.44
N PHE A 182 -0.87 -4.96 -16.48
CA PHE A 182 -0.88 -6.08 -15.56
C PHE A 182 -2.16 -6.92 -15.68
N ASN A 183 -2.08 -8.19 -15.29
CA ASN A 183 -3.23 -9.08 -15.18
C ASN A 183 -4.07 -8.70 -13.95
N ILE A 184 -4.90 -7.67 -14.11
CA ILE A 184 -5.78 -7.10 -13.09
C ILE A 184 -7.21 -7.07 -13.63
N GLU A 185 -8.15 -7.58 -12.83
CA GLU A 185 -9.59 -7.54 -13.11
C GLU A 185 -10.20 -6.24 -12.57
N ILE A 186 -11.02 -5.58 -13.38
CA ILE A 186 -11.68 -4.34 -12.99
C ILE A 186 -13.11 -4.66 -12.54
N LEU A 187 -13.41 -4.33 -11.29
CA LEU A 187 -14.75 -4.49 -10.71
C LEU A 187 -15.66 -3.34 -11.14
N GLU A 188 -16.89 -3.65 -11.53
CA GLU A 188 -17.86 -2.67 -12.05
C GLU A 188 -18.46 -1.75 -10.96
N ASP A 189 -18.30 -2.11 -9.68
CA ASP A 189 -18.81 -1.30 -8.57
C ASP A 189 -18.02 0.00 -8.38
N ASN A 190 -18.73 1.13 -8.39
CA ASN A 190 -18.15 2.43 -8.07
C ASN A 190 -18.05 2.60 -6.55
N LYS A 191 -17.01 2.02 -5.93
CA LYS A 191 -16.59 2.49 -4.61
C LYS A 191 -15.85 3.82 -4.76
N GLU A 192 -16.23 4.83 -3.97
CA GLU A 192 -15.46 6.07 -3.92
C GLU A 192 -14.07 5.80 -3.35
N LEU A 193 -13.04 6.44 -3.92
CA LEU A 193 -11.71 6.54 -3.34
C LEU A 193 -11.84 6.97 -1.87
N VAL A 194 -11.68 6.03 -0.94
CA VAL A 194 -11.57 6.36 0.49
C VAL A 194 -10.19 6.98 0.69
N ALA A 195 -10.07 8.14 1.35
CA ALA A 195 -8.78 8.76 1.59
C ALA A 195 -7.84 7.81 2.37
N CYS A 196 -6.81 7.27 1.70
CA CYS A 196 -5.75 6.47 2.32
C CYS A 196 -4.79 7.28 3.18
N VAL A 197 -4.75 8.59 2.95
CA VAL A 197 -3.71 9.47 3.46
C VAL A 197 -4.32 10.36 4.53
N ARG A 198 -4.09 10.02 5.80
CA ARG A 198 -4.43 10.88 6.95
C ARG A 198 -3.54 12.12 7.02
N ASP A 199 -2.28 11.99 6.61
CA ASP A 199 -1.31 13.09 6.54
C ASP A 199 -0.91 13.35 5.09
N LYS A 200 -1.48 14.41 4.51
CA LYS A 200 -1.23 14.83 3.13
C LYS A 200 0.26 15.05 2.83
N SER A 201 1.08 15.39 3.82
CA SER A 201 2.50 15.65 3.64
C SER A 201 3.26 14.44 3.09
N ILE A 202 2.74 13.22 3.30
CA ILE A 202 3.34 12.01 2.76
C ILE A 202 3.30 12.02 1.23
N LEU A 203 2.23 12.58 0.65
CA LEU A 203 2.09 12.69 -0.80
C LEU A 203 2.91 13.84 -1.39
N ASP A 204 3.27 14.87 -0.61
CA ASP A 204 4.11 15.99 -1.08
C ASP A 204 5.52 15.53 -1.53
N ASN A 205 5.92 14.31 -1.15
CA ASN A 205 7.15 13.69 -1.62
C ASN A 205 7.08 13.20 -3.08
N TYR A 206 5.90 13.20 -3.70
CA TYR A 206 5.68 12.76 -5.08
C TYR A 206 5.51 13.95 -6.03
N LYS A 207 6.12 13.90 -7.21
CA LYS A 207 6.23 15.03 -8.13
C LYS A 207 5.02 15.16 -9.08
N ASN A 208 4.43 14.05 -9.49
CA ASN A 208 3.49 13.95 -10.60
C ASN A 208 2.06 13.60 -10.16
N ILE A 209 1.69 13.91 -8.91
CA ILE A 209 0.38 13.58 -8.34
C ILE A 209 -0.75 14.15 -9.22
N PRO A 210 -1.69 13.32 -9.70
CA PRO A 210 -2.82 13.75 -10.52
C PRO A 210 -3.71 14.77 -9.81
N GLN A 211 -4.16 15.79 -10.54
CA GLN A 211 -4.97 16.87 -9.98
C GLN A 211 -6.29 16.38 -9.36
N GLN A 212 -6.88 15.32 -9.92
CA GLN A 212 -8.10 14.71 -9.36
C GLN A 212 -7.86 14.15 -7.95
N LEU A 213 -6.70 13.54 -7.71
CA LEU A 213 -6.32 13.05 -6.39
C LEU A 213 -6.07 14.20 -5.42
N LYS A 214 -5.35 15.25 -5.85
CA LYS A 214 -5.17 16.48 -5.06
C LYS A 214 -6.50 17.11 -4.63
N ASN A 215 -7.46 17.20 -5.56
CA ASN A 215 -8.77 17.81 -5.31
C ASN A 215 -9.63 16.97 -4.35
N LYS A 216 -9.60 15.63 -4.45
CA LYS A 216 -10.32 14.76 -3.50
C LYS A 216 -9.76 14.87 -2.09
N LEU A 217 -8.43 14.83 -1.95
CA LEU A 217 -7.77 14.98 -0.66
C LEU A 217 -8.09 16.34 -0.01
N GLN A 218 -8.20 17.42 -0.79
CA GLN A 218 -8.66 18.72 -0.27
C GLN A 218 -10.06 18.64 0.35
N LYS A 219 -11.04 18.06 -0.36
CA LYS A 219 -12.41 17.91 0.14
C LYS A 219 -12.53 17.04 1.38
N ASP A 220 -11.76 15.95 1.48
CA ASP A 220 -11.83 15.04 2.62
C ASP A 220 -11.32 15.69 3.92
N ASN A 221 -10.34 16.59 3.84
CA ASN A 221 -9.89 17.37 5.00
C ASN A 221 -10.94 18.36 5.49
N ASP A 222 -11.61 19.07 4.58
CA ASP A 222 -12.64 20.03 4.95
C ASP A 222 -13.79 19.32 5.69
N ASN A 223 -14.11 18.09 5.25
CA ASN A 223 -15.09 17.24 5.94
C ASN A 223 -14.58 16.72 7.29
N SER A 224 -13.32 16.25 7.39
CA SER A 224 -12.79 15.73 8.66
C SER A 224 -12.68 16.82 9.74
N GLN A 225 -12.22 18.02 9.38
CA GLN A 225 -12.12 19.16 10.30
C GLN A 225 -13.50 19.58 10.83
N ASN A 226 -14.51 19.64 9.96
CA ASN A 226 -15.89 19.93 10.38
C ASN A 226 -16.46 18.86 11.33
N THR A 227 -16.07 17.59 11.14
CA THR A 227 -16.55 16.49 11.98
C THR A 227 -15.89 16.51 13.36
N ASP A 228 -14.58 16.78 13.42
CA ASP A 228 -13.83 16.91 14.68
C ASP A 228 -14.31 18.12 15.49
N GLU A 229 -14.58 19.26 14.84
CA GLU A 229 -15.16 20.44 15.51
C GLU A 229 -16.56 20.14 16.08
N LEU A 230 -17.38 19.39 15.36
CA LEU A 230 -18.71 19.00 15.82
C LEU A 230 -18.65 18.06 17.03
N GLU A 231 -17.75 17.08 17.03
CA GLU A 231 -17.54 16.18 18.17
C GLU A 231 -16.96 16.92 19.39
N LEU A 232 -16.03 17.86 19.17
CA LEU A 232 -15.50 18.71 20.24
C LEU A 232 -16.58 19.61 20.84
N ALA A 233 -17.46 20.17 20.01
CA ALA A 233 -18.59 20.99 20.44
C ALA A 233 -19.61 20.17 21.24
N LYS A 234 -19.94 18.95 20.80
CA LYS A 234 -20.80 18.02 21.57
C LYS A 234 -20.18 17.65 22.91
N ALA A 235 -18.87 17.38 22.95
CA ALA A 235 -18.16 17.05 24.19
C ALA A 235 -18.18 18.21 25.20
N ARG A 236 -17.98 19.46 24.73
CA ARG A 236 -18.08 20.66 25.57
C ARG A 236 -19.50 20.85 26.13
N LEU A 237 -20.52 20.70 25.29
CA LEU A 237 -21.92 20.83 25.72
C LEU A 237 -22.29 19.78 26.80
N LYS A 238 -21.74 18.56 26.67
CA LYS A 238 -21.95 17.48 27.65
C LYS A 238 -21.28 17.75 29.00
N LEU A 239 -20.20 18.52 29.01
CA LEU A 239 -19.48 18.96 30.21
C LEU A 239 -20.17 20.13 30.92
N GLU A 240 -20.87 21.01 30.17
CA GLU A 240 -21.66 22.12 30.72
C GLU A 240 -23.01 21.67 31.32
N LEU A 241 -23.44 20.44 31.03
CA LEU A 241 -24.67 19.83 31.54
C LEU A 241 -24.44 18.92 32.77
N LEU A 242 -23.22 18.86 33.29
CA LEU A 242 -22.82 18.19 34.54
C LEU A 242 -22.59 19.23 35.65
#